data_AF-A0A086STB5-F1
#
_entry.id   AF-A0A086STB5-F1
#
_cell.length_a   1.000
_cell.length_b   1.000
_cell.length_c   1.000
_cell.angle_alpha   90.00
_cell.angle_beta   90.00
_cell.angle_gamma   90.00
#
_symmetry.space_group_name_H-M   'P 1'
#
loop_
_entity.id
_entity.type
_entity.pdbx_description
1 polymer ?
#
loop_
_entity_poly.entity_id
_entity_poly.type
_entity_poly.pdbx_seq_one_letter_code
_entity_poly.pdbx_strand_id
1 'polypeptide(L)'
;MEMDPTLPLLRKTAPASTPAPPLNSLQRSAITLFSAVRIARGLIFMAWPALGLSSFDIPQGGATFLLGSLLGSRELLLGALLWTADLRCPRETRRALLANLVSDAADTLILIFSAVLSWHWRNPFIEIAMSALLASLEHLTLWSMSPDGDAEGDATAAYRAGLQAADDKNRRLDTWLSELRMAEAQTVRAASTLPPESTA
;
A
#
# COMPACT_ATOMS: atom_id res chain seq x y z
N MET A 1 1.46 -34.97 -41.37
CA MET A 1 1.39 -34.82 -39.90
C MET A 1 1.16 -33.34 -39.68
N GLU A 2 -0.11 -32.95 -39.73
CA GLU A 2 -0.57 -31.55 -39.70
C GLU A 2 -0.55 -31.07 -38.24
N MET A 3 0.18 -29.99 -37.99
CA MET A 3 0.14 -29.27 -36.71
C MET A 3 -1.09 -28.38 -36.72
N ASP A 4 -2.07 -28.72 -35.90
CA ASP A 4 -3.31 -27.97 -35.69
C ASP A 4 -3.02 -26.66 -34.93
N PRO A 5 -3.21 -25.46 -35.53
CA PRO A 5 -2.83 -24.19 -34.93
C PRO A 5 -3.93 -23.54 -34.06
N THR A 6 -5.04 -24.22 -33.79
CA THR A 6 -6.19 -23.63 -33.07
C THR A 6 -6.25 -24.00 -31.58
N LEU A 7 -5.12 -24.05 -30.88
CA LEU A 7 -5.12 -23.99 -29.42
C LEU A 7 -5.05 -22.51 -29.02
N PRO A 8 -6.17 -21.87 -28.60
CA PRO A 8 -6.09 -20.55 -28.00
C PRO A 8 -5.24 -20.72 -26.74
N LEU A 9 -4.05 -20.14 -26.75
CA LEU A 9 -3.23 -19.95 -25.57
C LEU A 9 -4.16 -19.36 -24.50
N LEU A 10 -4.52 -20.18 -23.53
CA LEU A 10 -5.16 -19.76 -22.28
C LEU A 10 -4.20 -18.79 -21.63
N ARG A 11 -4.29 -17.52 -22.03
CA ARG A 11 -3.71 -16.40 -21.32
C ARG A 11 -4.34 -16.51 -19.95
N LYS A 12 -3.56 -16.98 -18.98
CA LYS A 12 -3.92 -16.92 -17.57
C LYS A 12 -4.12 -15.44 -17.29
N THR A 13 -5.36 -14.97 -17.46
CA THR A 13 -5.80 -13.66 -17.01
C THR A 13 -5.57 -13.75 -15.52
N ALA A 14 -4.43 -13.22 -15.06
CA ALA A 14 -4.21 -13.00 -13.64
C ALA A 14 -5.49 -12.30 -13.16
N PRO A 15 -6.20 -12.83 -12.16
CA PRO A 15 -7.40 -12.18 -11.66
C PRO A 15 -7.02 -10.72 -11.42
N ALA A 16 -7.78 -9.80 -12.01
CA ALA A 16 -7.58 -8.38 -11.83
C ALA A 16 -7.40 -8.16 -10.33
N SER A 17 -6.18 -7.77 -9.93
CA SER A 17 -5.82 -7.68 -8.53
C SER A 17 -6.86 -6.82 -7.86
N THR A 18 -7.65 -7.39 -6.94
CA THR A 18 -8.63 -6.68 -6.16
C THR A 18 -7.94 -5.42 -5.63
N PRO A 19 -8.48 -4.20 -5.85
CA PRO A 19 -7.86 -3.00 -5.34
C PRO A 19 -7.75 -3.18 -3.83
N ALA A 20 -6.50 -3.18 -3.35
CA ALA A 20 -6.21 -3.39 -1.94
C ALA A 20 -7.02 -2.38 -1.11
N PRO A 21 -7.54 -2.78 0.05
CA PRO A 21 -8.43 -1.95 0.83
C PRO A 21 -7.75 -0.60 1.15
N PRO A 22 -8.49 0.52 1.03
CA PRO A 22 -7.93 1.83 1.30
C PRO A 22 -7.50 1.94 2.77
N LEU A 23 -6.35 2.58 3.02
CA LEU A 23 -5.80 2.76 4.37
C LEU A 23 -6.80 3.44 5.31
N ASN A 24 -6.90 2.93 6.54
CA ASN A 24 -7.74 3.52 7.58
C ASN A 24 -7.22 4.93 7.95
N SER A 25 -8.08 5.81 8.46
CA SER A 25 -7.71 7.16 8.91
C SER A 25 -6.60 7.12 9.97
N LEU A 26 -6.65 6.14 10.87
CA LEU A 26 -5.64 5.91 11.89
C LEU A 26 -4.27 5.57 11.27
N GLN A 27 -4.23 4.67 10.28
CA GLN A 27 -3.00 4.30 9.57
C GLN A 27 -2.40 5.50 8.84
N ARG A 28 -3.25 6.32 8.19
CA ARG A 28 -2.79 7.55 7.54
C ARG A 28 -2.19 8.52 8.55
N SER A 29 -2.86 8.75 9.69
CA SER A 29 -2.32 9.60 10.73
C SER A 29 -0.99 9.08 11.30
N ALA A 30 -0.85 7.76 11.47
CA ALA A 30 0.38 7.14 11.93
C ALA A 30 1.52 7.33 10.92
N ILE A 31 1.28 7.08 9.63
CA ILE A 31 2.27 7.29 8.55
C ILE A 31 2.71 8.75 8.48
N THR A 32 1.74 9.70 8.51
CA THR A 32 2.06 11.13 8.51
C THR A 32 2.87 11.52 9.74
N LEU A 33 2.53 10.98 10.92
CA LEU A 33 3.26 11.23 12.15
C LEU A 33 4.69 10.68 12.08
N PHE A 34 4.89 9.44 11.62
CA PHE A 34 6.22 8.85 11.46
C PHE A 34 7.08 9.67 10.49
N SER A 35 6.51 10.06 9.36
CA SER A 35 7.19 10.93 8.40
C SER A 35 7.62 12.25 9.04
N ALA A 36 6.70 12.93 9.73
CA ALA A 36 6.97 14.20 10.39
C ALA A 36 8.06 14.08 11.48
N VAL A 37 7.98 13.02 12.30
CA VAL A 37 8.96 12.75 13.36
C VAL A 37 10.35 12.52 12.75
N ARG A 38 10.46 11.74 11.67
CA ARG A 38 11.74 11.51 10.99
C ARG A 38 12.30 12.78 10.37
N ILE A 39 11.48 13.57 9.69
CA ILE A 39 11.91 14.84 9.11
C ILE A 39 12.42 15.79 10.22
N ALA A 40 11.64 15.96 11.29
CA ALA A 40 12.02 16.81 12.42
C ALA A 40 13.32 16.33 13.07
N ARG A 41 13.46 15.02 13.31
CA ARG A 41 14.68 14.42 13.85
C ARG A 41 15.88 14.63 12.92
N GLY A 42 15.69 14.48 11.62
CA GLY A 42 16.73 14.72 10.62
C GLY A 42 17.23 16.16 10.62
N LEU A 43 16.31 17.13 10.70
CA LEU A 43 16.64 18.55 10.85
C LEU A 43 17.38 18.85 12.16
N ILE A 44 16.98 18.23 13.27
CA ILE A 44 17.65 18.38 14.56
C ILE A 44 19.09 17.86 14.49
N PHE A 45 19.32 16.70 13.88
CA PHE A 45 20.67 16.15 13.69
C PHE A 45 21.57 17.04 12.83
N MET A 46 21.01 17.72 11.82
CA MET A 46 21.77 18.65 10.98
C MET A 46 22.07 19.98 11.69
N ALA A 47 21.08 20.55 12.37
CA ALA A 47 21.22 21.86 13.01
C ALA A 47 21.98 21.79 14.34
N TRP A 48 21.78 20.72 15.10
CA TRP A 48 22.37 20.50 16.42
C TRP A 48 22.88 19.07 16.57
N PRO A 49 23.94 18.67 15.84
CA PRO A 49 24.50 17.32 15.90
C PRO A 49 24.94 16.92 17.32
N ALA A 50 25.35 17.90 18.14
CA ALA A 50 25.72 17.68 19.53
C ALA A 50 24.55 17.23 20.43
N LEU A 51 23.30 17.59 20.11
CA LEU A 51 22.11 17.11 20.83
C LEU A 51 21.73 15.69 20.41
N GLY A 52 21.88 15.38 19.13
CA GLY A 52 21.54 14.06 18.61
C GLY A 52 22.60 12.99 18.89
N LEU A 53 23.86 13.39 19.04
CA LEU A 53 24.99 12.51 19.35
C LEU A 53 25.45 12.66 20.80
N SER A 54 24.69 13.32 21.68
CA SER A 54 25.10 13.59 23.06
C SER A 54 25.38 12.33 23.88
N SER A 55 24.79 11.19 23.48
CA SER A 55 25.00 9.90 24.15
C SER A 55 26.26 9.19 23.67
N PHE A 56 26.80 9.57 22.52
CA PHE A 56 28.08 9.08 22.03
C PHE A 56 29.20 9.92 22.62
N ASP A 57 30.19 9.27 23.23
CA ASP A 57 31.40 9.92 23.75
C ASP A 57 32.37 10.27 22.61
N ILE A 58 31.88 11.03 21.62
CA ILE A 58 32.66 11.49 20.47
C ILE A 58 33.12 12.92 20.76
N PRO A 59 34.44 13.21 20.69
CA PRO A 59 34.94 14.56 20.89
C PRO A 59 34.31 15.51 19.87
N GLN A 60 33.79 16.65 20.36
CA GLN A 60 33.15 17.67 19.54
C GLN A 60 34.15 18.19 18.50
N GLY A 61 33.93 17.85 17.24
CA GLY A 61 34.85 18.15 16.14
C GLY A 61 34.22 17.89 14.77
N GLY A 62 35.00 18.01 13.70
CA GLY A 62 34.48 17.84 12.32
C GLY A 62 33.77 16.50 12.09
N ALA A 63 34.23 15.43 12.73
CA ALA A 63 33.61 14.11 12.64
C ALA A 63 32.18 14.07 13.20
N THR A 64 31.90 14.75 14.33
CA THR A 64 30.54 14.84 14.90
C THR A 64 29.58 15.56 13.97
N PHE A 65 30.05 16.61 13.29
CA PHE A 65 29.24 17.34 12.32
C PHE A 65 28.94 16.49 11.07
N LEU A 66 29.95 15.78 10.55
CA LEU A 66 29.76 14.87 9.42
C LEU A 66 28.79 13.72 9.77
N LEU A 67 28.99 13.07 10.92
CA LEU A 67 28.11 12.01 11.40
C LEU A 67 26.68 12.51 11.61
N GLY A 68 26.50 13.66 12.27
CA GLY A 68 25.18 14.26 12.45
C GLY A 68 24.51 14.66 11.13
N SER A 69 25.27 15.19 10.17
CA SER A 69 24.74 15.51 8.83
C SER A 69 24.33 14.26 8.05
N LEU A 70 25.07 13.16 8.18
CA LEU A 70 24.79 11.88 7.52
C LEU A 70 23.56 11.20 8.14
N LEU A 71 23.49 11.16 9.47
CA LEU A 71 22.32 10.65 10.18
C LEU A 71 21.08 11.50 9.87
N GLY A 72 21.26 12.82 9.87
CA GLY A 72 20.21 13.78 9.57
C GLY A 72 19.68 13.63 8.14
N SER A 73 20.56 13.46 7.16
CA SER A 73 20.17 13.30 5.75
C SER A 73 19.44 11.98 5.53
N ARG A 74 19.88 10.91 6.20
CA ARG A 74 19.17 9.62 6.20
C ARG A 74 17.75 9.74 6.75
N GLU A 75 17.58 10.35 7.92
CA GLU A 75 16.24 10.53 8.51
C GLU A 75 15.34 11.42 7.62
N LEU A 76 15.90 12.45 6.99
CA LEU A 76 15.18 13.25 6.01
C LEU A 76 14.77 12.43 4.78
N LEU A 77 15.65 11.60 4.24
CA LEU A 77 15.34 10.77 3.07
C LEU A 77 14.26 9.74 3.39
N LEU A 78 14.35 9.07 4.54
CA LEU A 78 13.37 8.09 5.01
C LEU A 78 12.01 8.74 5.35
N GLY A 79 12.05 9.91 6.00
CA GLY A 79 10.86 10.71 6.28
C GLY A 79 10.19 11.23 5.00
N ALA A 80 10.98 11.71 4.04
CA ALA A 80 10.51 12.18 2.74
C ALA A 80 9.94 11.04 1.90
N LEU A 81 10.60 9.88 1.88
CA LEU A 81 10.09 8.68 1.20
C LEU A 81 8.70 8.30 1.71
N LEU A 82 8.50 8.36 3.03
CA LEU A 82 7.22 8.10 3.66
C LEU A 82 6.18 9.20 3.40
N TRP A 83 6.62 10.46 3.32
CA TRP A 83 5.77 11.62 3.01
C TRP A 83 5.23 11.56 1.58
N THR A 84 6.10 11.19 0.63
CA THR A 84 5.77 11.14 -0.81
C THR A 84 5.11 9.85 -1.23
N ALA A 85 5.11 8.82 -0.38
CA ALA A 85 4.47 7.55 -0.69
C ALA A 85 2.98 7.77 -0.97
N ASP A 86 2.51 7.25 -2.10
CA ASP A 86 1.09 7.30 -2.42
C ASP A 86 0.30 6.43 -1.43
N LEU A 87 -0.43 7.09 -0.52
CA LEU A 87 -1.30 6.43 0.46
C LEU A 87 -2.45 5.66 -0.19
N ARG A 88 -2.73 5.90 -1.48
CA ARG A 88 -3.69 5.10 -2.27
C ARG A 88 -3.07 3.81 -2.79
N CYS A 89 -1.74 3.70 -2.80
CA CYS A 89 -0.99 2.53 -3.20
C CYS A 89 -0.35 1.85 -1.97
N PRO A 90 -1.04 0.88 -1.32
CA PRO A 90 -0.54 0.26 -0.09
C PRO A 90 0.77 -0.50 -0.29
N ARG A 91 1.07 -0.94 -1.52
CA ARG A 91 2.36 -1.55 -1.86
C ARG A 91 3.53 -0.58 -1.73
N GLU A 92 3.34 0.67 -2.15
CA GLU A 92 4.37 1.71 -2.08
C GLU A 92 4.57 2.16 -0.64
N THR A 93 3.46 2.40 0.06
CA THR A 93 3.48 2.72 1.50
C THR A 93 4.16 1.61 2.31
N ARG A 94 3.85 0.34 2.03
CA ARG A 94 4.49 -0.82 2.69
C ARG A 94 5.99 -0.90 2.41
N ARG A 95 6.42 -0.61 1.18
CA ARG A 95 7.85 -0.59 0.83
C ARG A 95 8.60 0.51 1.58
N ALA A 96 8.01 1.71 1.65
CA ALA A 96 8.58 2.83 2.40
C ALA A 96 8.66 2.53 3.91
N LEU A 97 7.60 1.97 4.50
CA LEU A 97 7.60 1.52 5.89
C LEU A 97 8.60 0.38 6.16
N LEU A 98 8.77 -0.55 5.22
CA LEU A 98 9.79 -1.61 5.36
C LEU A 98 11.20 -1.06 5.31
N ALA A 99 11.48 -0.09 4.43
CA ALA A 99 12.79 0.56 4.38
C ALA A 99 13.11 1.27 5.69
N ASN A 100 12.12 1.97 6.25
CA ASN A 100 12.19 2.60 7.56
C ASN A 100 12.44 1.59 8.69
N LEU A 101 11.69 0.48 8.72
CA LEU A 101 11.83 -0.55 9.73
C LEU A 101 13.22 -1.21 9.69
N VAL A 102 13.71 -1.54 8.51
CA VAL A 102 15.06 -2.12 8.34
C VAL A 102 16.12 -1.13 8.78
N SER A 103 15.93 0.15 8.49
CA SER A 103 16.80 1.22 8.93
C SER A 103 16.86 1.32 10.47
N ASP A 104 15.71 1.30 11.14
CA ASP A 104 15.66 1.35 12.61
C ASP A 104 16.20 0.07 13.25
N ALA A 105 15.99 -1.09 12.62
CA ALA A 105 16.58 -2.35 13.04
C ALA A 105 18.13 -2.32 12.94
N ALA A 106 18.67 -1.73 11.86
CA ALA A 106 20.11 -1.53 11.75
C ALA A 106 20.64 -0.58 12.84
N ASP A 107 19.92 0.49 13.14
CA ASP A 107 20.32 1.45 14.19
C ASP A 107 20.28 0.85 15.58
N THR A 108 19.22 0.13 15.93
CA THR A 108 19.14 -0.58 17.20
C THR A 108 20.28 -1.59 17.35
N LEU A 109 20.63 -2.34 16.30
CA LEU A 109 21.79 -3.24 16.31
C LEU A 109 23.11 -2.49 16.52
N ILE A 110 23.32 -1.38 15.82
CA ILE A 110 24.52 -0.54 15.98
C ILE A 110 24.58 0.04 17.39
N LEU A 111 23.47 0.54 17.93
CA LEU A 111 23.40 1.09 19.28
C LEU A 111 23.66 0.04 20.34
N ILE A 112 23.08 -1.17 20.21
CA ILE A 112 23.35 -2.29 21.11
C ILE A 112 24.82 -2.69 21.05
N PHE A 113 25.37 -2.85 19.85
CA PHE A 113 26.77 -3.24 19.65
C PHE A 113 27.73 -2.18 20.20
N SER A 114 27.44 -0.91 19.94
CA SER A 114 28.17 0.23 20.48
C SER A 114 28.10 0.27 22.00
N ALA A 115 26.91 0.10 22.59
CA ALA A 115 26.72 0.08 24.03
C ALA A 115 27.49 -1.05 24.72
N VAL A 116 27.58 -2.23 24.08
CA VAL A 116 28.36 -3.37 24.59
C VAL A 116 29.88 -3.10 24.51
N LEU A 117 30.34 -2.42 23.47
CA LEU A 117 31.77 -2.12 23.27
C LEU A 117 32.26 -0.90 24.05
N SER A 118 31.38 0.00 24.46
CA SER A 118 31.76 1.25 25.10
C SER A 118 31.73 1.15 26.63
N TRP A 119 32.88 1.31 27.28
CA TRP A 119 33.00 1.25 28.75
C TRP A 119 32.53 2.53 29.48
N HIS A 120 32.33 3.65 28.78
CA HIS A 120 32.15 4.99 29.38
C HIS A 120 30.86 5.74 28.99
N TRP A 121 29.83 5.05 28.46
CA TRP A 121 28.62 5.75 28.01
C TRP A 121 27.74 6.28 29.14
N ARG A 122 27.23 7.49 28.93
CA ARG A 122 26.31 8.19 29.82
C ARG A 122 24.87 7.88 29.38
N ASN A 123 24.40 6.66 29.70
CA ASN A 123 23.03 6.13 29.47
C ASN A 123 22.59 5.89 28.00
N PRO A 124 23.05 4.80 27.34
CA PRO A 124 22.55 4.38 26.01
C PRO A 124 21.07 3.97 25.99
N PHE A 125 20.52 3.62 27.15
CA PHE A 125 19.22 2.95 27.26
C PHE A 125 18.05 3.78 26.70
N ILE A 126 18.10 5.11 26.82
CA ILE A 126 17.00 5.98 26.37
C ILE A 126 16.93 5.97 24.84
N GLU A 127 18.07 6.08 24.14
CA GLU A 127 18.12 6.06 22.68
C GLU A 127 17.75 4.69 22.11
N ILE A 128 18.22 3.62 22.76
CA ILE A 128 17.83 2.25 22.40
C ILE A 128 16.33 2.05 22.61
N ALA A 129 15.76 2.52 23.73
CA ALA A 129 14.34 2.41 24.00
C ALA A 129 13.50 3.21 23.00
N MET A 130 13.91 4.42 22.65
CA MET A 130 13.19 5.26 21.68
C MET A 130 13.23 4.68 20.27
N SER A 131 14.38 4.18 19.82
CA SER A 131 14.51 3.52 18.51
C SER A 131 13.74 2.20 18.45
N ALA A 132 13.78 1.39 19.52
CA ALA A 132 13.00 0.16 19.63
C ALA A 132 11.49 0.44 19.65
N LEU A 133 11.05 1.50 20.33
CA LEU A 133 9.65 1.90 20.37
C LEU A 133 9.17 2.35 18.99
N LEU A 134 9.97 3.15 18.28
CA LEU A 134 9.65 3.59 16.91
C LEU A 134 9.54 2.39 15.97
N ALA A 135 10.52 1.48 16.00
CA ALA A 135 10.51 0.25 15.21
C ALA A 135 9.31 -0.64 15.53
N SER A 136 8.93 -0.73 16.82
CA SER A 136 7.76 -1.50 17.26
C SER A 136 6.46 -0.89 16.72
N LEU A 137 6.33 0.45 16.73
CA LEU A 137 5.16 1.14 16.17
C LEU A 137 5.08 0.99 14.65
N GLU A 138 6.20 1.08 13.94
CA GLU A 138 6.27 0.82 12.49
C GLU A 138 5.92 -0.64 12.18
N HIS A 139 6.43 -1.59 12.97
CA HIS A 139 6.11 -3.01 12.84
C HIS A 139 4.63 -3.29 13.09
N LEU A 140 4.04 -2.73 14.15
CA LEU A 140 2.60 -2.84 14.44
C LEU A 140 1.77 -2.23 13.31
N THR A 141 2.22 -1.11 12.75
CA THR A 141 1.55 -0.47 11.61
C THR A 141 1.61 -1.36 10.37
N LEU A 142 2.77 -1.96 10.08
CA LEU A 142 2.94 -2.94 9.00
C LEU A 142 2.11 -4.20 9.22
N TRP A 143 2.04 -4.70 10.46
CA TRP A 143 1.25 -5.86 10.83
C TRP A 143 -0.25 -5.58 10.66
N SER A 144 -0.70 -4.37 11.01
CA SER A 144 -2.09 -3.92 10.76
C SER A 144 -2.44 -3.79 9.27
N MET A 145 -1.43 -3.75 8.40
CA MET A 145 -1.60 -3.74 6.93
C MET A 145 -1.39 -5.14 6.32
N SER A 146 -1.05 -6.16 7.11
CA SER A 146 -0.85 -7.51 6.58
C SER A 146 -2.19 -8.10 6.16
N PRO A 147 -2.32 -8.62 4.94
CA PRO A 147 -3.56 -9.21 4.44
C PRO A 147 -3.97 -10.50 5.16
N ASP A 148 -3.13 -11.02 6.07
CA ASP A 148 -3.37 -12.28 6.78
C ASP A 148 -4.58 -12.23 7.74
N GLY A 149 -5.08 -11.03 8.07
CA GLY A 149 -6.33 -10.84 8.81
C GLY A 149 -7.60 -10.70 7.94
N ASP A 150 -7.45 -10.55 6.63
CA ASP A 150 -8.53 -10.17 5.70
C ASP A 150 -8.98 -11.31 4.78
N ALA A 151 -8.54 -12.55 5.00
CA ALA A 151 -8.99 -13.70 4.21
C ALA A 151 -10.53 -13.86 4.22
N GLU A 152 -11.19 -13.43 5.30
CA GLU A 152 -12.65 -13.46 5.43
C GLU A 152 -13.34 -12.29 4.69
N GLY A 153 -12.70 -11.12 4.65
CA GLY A 153 -13.17 -9.91 3.97
C GLY A 153 -12.98 -9.93 2.46
N ASP A 154 -11.86 -10.49 1.99
CA ASP A 154 -11.54 -10.62 0.56
C ASP A 154 -12.46 -11.67 -0.11
N ALA A 155 -12.83 -12.73 0.63
CA ALA A 155 -13.86 -13.67 0.21
C ALA A 155 -15.24 -13.01 0.08
N THR A 156 -15.60 -12.08 0.99
CA THR A 156 -16.88 -11.35 0.91
C THR A 156 -16.91 -10.33 -0.22
N ALA A 157 -15.79 -9.66 -0.49
CA ALA A 157 -15.66 -8.70 -1.58
C ALA A 157 -15.68 -9.39 -2.96
N ALA A 158 -14.95 -10.50 -3.11
CA ALA A 158 -15.00 -11.34 -4.31
C ALA A 158 -16.40 -11.94 -4.54
N TYR A 159 -17.07 -12.37 -3.45
CA TYR A 159 -18.45 -12.84 -3.51
C TYR A 159 -19.43 -11.74 -3.96
N ARG A 160 -19.31 -10.51 -3.42
CA ARG A 160 -20.13 -9.36 -3.85
C ARG A 160 -19.88 -8.99 -5.31
N ALA A 161 -18.61 -8.99 -5.75
CA ALA A 161 -18.28 -8.73 -7.15
C ALA A 161 -18.85 -9.80 -8.09
N GLY A 162 -18.82 -11.07 -7.66
CA GLY A 162 -19.48 -12.17 -8.36
C GLY A 162 -21.01 -11.98 -8.45
N LEU A 163 -21.64 -11.54 -7.36
CA LEU A 163 -23.08 -11.25 -7.32
C LEU A 163 -23.45 -10.11 -8.28
N GLN A 164 -22.67 -9.01 -8.26
CA GLN A 164 -22.90 -7.86 -9.14
C GLN A 164 -22.72 -8.22 -10.62
N ALA A 165 -21.75 -9.08 -10.95
CA ALA A 165 -21.57 -9.56 -12.32
C ALA A 165 -22.71 -10.48 -12.77
N ALA A 166 -23.29 -11.27 -11.87
CA ALA A 166 -24.49 -12.06 -12.14
C ALA A 166 -25.73 -11.17 -12.36
N ASP A 167 -25.89 -10.14 -11.52
CA ASP A 167 -26.98 -9.17 -11.67
C ASP A 167 -26.88 -8.38 -12.99
N ASP A 168 -25.68 -7.99 -13.41
CA ASP A 168 -25.49 -7.28 -14.69
C ASP A 168 -25.82 -8.19 -15.88
N LYS A 169 -25.47 -9.49 -15.82
CA LYS A 169 -25.89 -10.46 -16.83
C LYS A 169 -27.40 -10.61 -16.90
N ASN A 170 -28.07 -10.70 -15.75
CA ASN A 170 -29.53 -10.79 -15.70
C ASN A 170 -30.18 -9.54 -16.29
N ARG A 171 -29.70 -8.34 -15.96
CA ARG A 171 -30.19 -7.08 -16.54
C ARG A 171 -30.02 -7.01 -18.06
N ARG A 172 -28.87 -7.44 -18.57
CA ARG A 172 -28.64 -7.48 -20.03
C ARG A 172 -29.57 -8.48 -20.71
N LEU A 173 -29.80 -9.64 -20.08
CA LEU A 173 -30.70 -10.66 -20.60
C LEU A 173 -32.15 -10.18 -20.60
N ASP A 174 -32.60 -9.53 -19.54
CA ASP A 174 -33.94 -8.94 -19.44
C ASP A 174 -34.15 -7.85 -20.50
N THR A 175 -33.14 -7.01 -20.71
CA THR A 175 -33.16 -5.97 -21.75
C THR A 175 -33.32 -6.62 -23.13
N TRP A 176 -32.53 -7.63 -23.44
CA TRP A 176 -32.60 -8.35 -24.71
C TRP A 176 -33.95 -9.05 -24.94
N LEU A 177 -34.51 -9.69 -23.90
CA LEU A 177 -35.83 -10.31 -23.98
C LEU A 177 -36.94 -9.28 -24.22
N SER A 178 -36.82 -8.09 -23.63
CA SER A 178 -37.78 -7.00 -23.85
C SER A 178 -37.74 -6.47 -25.28
N GLU A 179 -36.55 -6.35 -25.87
CA GLU A 179 -36.36 -5.94 -27.26
C GLU A 179 -36.95 -6.96 -28.23
N LEU A 180 -36.76 -8.26 -27.98
CA LEU A 180 -37.35 -9.33 -28.79
C LEU A 180 -38.88 -9.29 -28.78
N ARG A 181 -39.51 -9.12 -27.61
CA ARG A 181 -40.97 -9.01 -27.51
C ARG A 181 -41.51 -7.80 -28.25
N MET A 182 -40.79 -6.67 -28.18
CA MET A 182 -41.16 -5.45 -28.90
C MET A 182 -41.03 -5.63 -30.42
N ALA A 183 -39.98 -6.30 -30.88
CA ALA A 183 -39.78 -6.64 -32.29
C ALA A 183 -40.90 -7.56 -32.81
N GLU A 184 -41.24 -8.62 -32.07
CA GLU A 184 -42.33 -9.54 -32.41
C GLU A 184 -43.68 -8.82 -32.52
N ALA A 185 -43.99 -7.92 -31.57
CA ALA A 185 -45.21 -7.13 -31.60
C ALA A 185 -45.26 -6.18 -32.82
N GLN A 186 -44.12 -5.65 -33.26
CA GLN A 186 -44.02 -4.83 -34.46
C GLN A 186 -44.23 -5.66 -35.73
N THR A 187 -43.68 -6.88 -35.82
CA THR A 187 -43.91 -7.77 -36.97
C THR A 187 -45.38 -8.19 -37.07
N VAL A 188 -46.03 -8.53 -35.95
CA VAL A 188 -47.46 -8.88 -35.93
C VAL A 188 -48.33 -7.69 -36.35
N ARG A 189 -48.01 -6.47 -35.91
CA ARG A 189 -48.70 -5.26 -36.38
C ARG A 189 -48.47 -5.00 -37.87
N ALA A 190 -47.24 -5.13 -38.35
CA ALA A 190 -46.94 -4.92 -39.76
C ALA A 190 -47.68 -5.92 -40.66
N ALA A 191 -47.76 -7.19 -40.23
CA ALA A 191 -48.49 -8.24 -40.94
C ALA A 191 -50.02 -8.02 -40.96
N SER A 192 -50.59 -7.37 -39.93
CA SER A 192 -52.03 -7.06 -39.87
C SER A 192 -52.42 -5.77 -40.60
N THR A 193 -51.46 -4.93 -41.01
CA THR A 193 -51.69 -3.71 -41.79
C THR A 193 -51.58 -3.88 -43.30
N LEU A 194 -51.28 -5.09 -43.80
CA LEU A 194 -51.30 -5.37 -45.24
C LEU A 194 -52.76 -5.40 -45.74
N PRO A 195 -53.13 -4.56 -46.73
CA PRO A 195 -54.48 -4.56 -47.30
C PRO A 195 -54.73 -5.88 -48.06
N PRO A 196 -55.98 -6.38 -48.11
CA PRO A 196 -56.29 -7.56 -48.91
C PRO A 196 -55.93 -7.28 -50.36
N GLU A 197 -55.02 -8.11 -50.86
CA GLU A 197 -54.57 -8.15 -52.25
C GLU A 197 -55.83 -8.27 -53.13
N SER A 198 -56.20 -7.19 -53.82
CA SER A 198 -57.31 -7.23 -54.77
C SER A 198 -56.86 -8.03 -55.98
N THR A 199 -57.19 -9.32 -56.00
CA THR A 199 -57.08 -10.16 -57.18
C THR A 199 -58.08 -9.66 -58.22
N ALA A 200 -57.54 -9.13 -59.32
CA ALA A 200 -58.25 -8.82 -60.56
C ALA A 200 -57.68 -9.68 -61.69
#